data_AF-A0A9W6ZKF3-F1
#
_entry.id   AF-A0A9W6ZKF3-F1
#
_cell.length_a   1.000
_cell.length_b   1.000
_cell.length_c   1.000
_cell.angle_alpha   90.00
_cell.angle_beta   90.00
_cell.angle_gamma   90.00
#
_symmetry.space_group_name_H-M   'P 1'
#
loop_
_entity.id
_entity.type
_entity.pdbx_description
1 polymer ?
#
loop_
_entity_poly.entity_id
_entity_poly.type
_entity_poly.pdbx_seq_one_letter_code
_entity_poly.pdbx_strand_id
1 'polypeptide(L)'
;MKTVHLLLQNEALRSEERRTAKENKTEETEEEKDRFGPTMLKLVKAEAHGSKSYKKIVAIVDVLIDLTAEIKWSGADDEDKAYFDEVLTFAFALLGHPFPKVRKYVAEQLYVAILENEGVVKDDSKYDNACSVILETAWDGELEQTEEQEVAVRVRRNELADLMGVELSEKARAKKVVKKGKEKEKKDELASYMSLVKEAGR
;
A
#
# COMPACT_ATOMS: atom_id res chain seq x y z
N MET A 1 -0.36 -22.61 69.72
CA MET A 1 0.59 -22.08 68.71
C MET A 1 0.24 -22.43 67.26
N LYS A 2 -0.52 -23.50 66.95
CA LYS A 2 -0.86 -23.89 65.56
C LYS A 2 -1.77 -22.90 64.82
N THR A 3 -2.69 -22.25 65.52
CA THR A 3 -3.65 -21.30 64.91
C THR A 3 -2.98 -20.04 64.34
N VAL A 4 -1.93 -19.54 65.01
CA VAL A 4 -1.19 -18.34 64.54
C VAL A 4 -0.39 -18.66 63.28
N HIS A 5 0.20 -19.86 63.20
CA HIS A 5 0.92 -20.30 62.00
C HIS A 5 0.01 -20.43 60.77
N LEU A 6 -1.21 -20.93 60.95
CA LEU A 6 -2.20 -21.03 59.87
C LEU A 6 -2.67 -19.67 59.37
N LEU A 7 -2.74 -18.66 60.24
CA LEU A 7 -3.11 -17.30 59.84
C LEU A 7 -1.99 -16.65 59.00
N LEU A 8 -0.73 -16.79 59.43
CA LEU A 8 0.43 -16.29 58.69
C LEU A 8 0.55 -16.94 57.30
N GLN A 9 0.29 -18.24 57.21
CA GLN A 9 0.34 -18.97 55.93
C GLN A 9 -0.78 -18.52 54.97
N ASN A 10 -1.98 -18.24 55.49
CA ASN A 10 -3.07 -17.70 54.68
C ASN A 10 -2.83 -16.26 54.22
N GLU A 11 -2.19 -15.43 55.05
CA GLU A 11 -1.81 -14.07 54.64
C GLU A 11 -0.72 -14.06 53.57
N ALA A 12 0.26 -14.97 53.68
CA ALA A 12 1.30 -15.15 52.66
C ALA A 12 0.70 -15.53 51.30
N LEU A 13 -0.19 -16.54 51.27
CA LEU A 13 -0.90 -16.96 50.06
C LEU A 13 -1.69 -15.81 49.40
N ARG A 14 -2.44 -15.03 50.20
CA ARG A 14 -3.17 -13.86 49.68
C ARG A 14 -2.26 -12.75 49.17
N SER A 15 -1.04 -12.65 49.70
CA SER A 15 -0.06 -11.68 49.23
C SER A 15 0.55 -12.08 47.88
N GLU A 16 0.74 -13.38 47.66
CA GLU A 16 1.19 -13.95 46.38
C GLU A 16 0.11 -13.82 45.31
N GLU A 17 -1.14 -14.15 45.64
CA GLU A 17 -2.29 -13.95 44.72
C GLU A 17 -2.46 -12.48 44.31
N ARG A 18 -2.17 -11.52 45.20
CA ARG A 18 -2.19 -10.08 44.89
C ARG A 18 -0.99 -9.63 44.06
N ARG A 19 0.14 -10.34 44.14
CA ARG A 19 1.33 -10.07 43.32
C ARG A 19 1.12 -10.62 41.92
N THR A 20 0.66 -11.86 41.79
CA THR A 20 0.33 -12.46 40.49
C THR A 20 -0.80 -11.72 39.79
N ALA A 21 -1.84 -11.28 40.51
CA ALA A 21 -2.89 -10.45 39.93
C ALA A 21 -2.41 -9.05 39.55
N LYS A 22 -1.38 -8.51 40.21
CA LYS A 22 -0.75 -7.24 39.81
C LYS A 22 0.20 -7.42 38.63
N GLU A 23 0.96 -8.51 38.59
CA GLU A 23 1.83 -8.87 37.45
C GLU A 23 0.98 -9.13 36.21
N ASN A 24 -0.05 -9.98 36.29
CA ASN A 24 -0.99 -10.21 35.18
C ASN A 24 -1.73 -8.92 34.75
N LYS A 25 -2.12 -8.06 35.71
CA LYS A 25 -2.76 -6.77 35.39
C LYS A 25 -1.79 -5.75 34.80
N THR A 26 -0.51 -5.85 35.11
CA THR A 26 0.54 -4.97 34.54
C THR A 26 0.90 -5.47 33.15
N GLU A 27 0.98 -6.80 32.94
CA GLU A 27 1.12 -7.45 31.63
C GLU A 27 -0.07 -7.13 30.71
N GLU A 28 -1.32 -7.21 31.19
CA GLU A 28 -2.52 -6.83 30.41
C GLU A 28 -2.55 -5.32 30.04
N THR A 29 -1.83 -4.45 30.75
CA THR A 29 -1.70 -3.03 30.40
C THR A 29 -0.48 -2.70 29.53
N GLU A 30 0.49 -3.61 29.41
CA GLU A 30 1.61 -3.49 28.46
C GLU A 30 1.25 -4.00 27.05
N GLU A 31 0.10 -4.66 26.89
CA GLU A 31 -0.44 -5.14 25.60
C GLU A 31 -1.14 -4.05 24.75
N GLU A 32 -1.23 -2.79 25.22
CA GLU A 32 -1.39 -1.63 24.32
C GLU A 32 0.00 -1.21 23.79
N LYS A 33 0.70 -2.16 23.15
CA LYS A 33 1.93 -1.91 22.42
C LYS A 33 1.56 -1.15 21.14
N ASP A 34 1.30 0.15 21.28
CA ASP A 34 1.02 1.08 20.19
C ASP A 34 2.29 1.19 19.34
N ARG A 35 2.51 0.20 18.45
CA ARG A 35 3.66 0.18 17.55
C ARG A 35 3.51 1.38 16.63
N PHE A 36 4.50 2.26 16.70
CA PHE A 36 4.55 3.49 15.90
C PHE A 36 4.28 3.22 14.42
N GLY A 37 4.92 2.22 13.80
CA GLY A 37 4.80 1.91 12.37
C GLY A 37 3.37 1.61 11.90
N PRO A 38 2.70 0.55 12.42
CA PRO A 38 1.32 0.22 12.08
C PRO A 38 0.33 1.37 12.36
N THR A 39 0.48 2.06 13.49
CA THR A 39 -0.35 3.21 13.85
C THR A 39 -0.13 4.37 12.87
N MET A 40 1.12 4.63 12.47
CA MET A 40 1.46 5.64 11.48
C MET A 40 0.89 5.29 10.11
N LEU A 41 1.03 4.04 9.66
CA LEU A 41 0.46 3.57 8.39
C LEU A 41 -1.06 3.77 8.35
N LYS A 42 -1.76 3.45 9.45
CA LYS A 42 -3.21 3.65 9.58
C LYS A 42 -3.59 5.12 9.43
N LEU A 43 -2.88 6.02 10.12
CA LEU A 43 -3.12 7.46 10.05
C LEU A 43 -2.84 8.02 8.65
N VAL A 44 -1.73 7.62 8.02
CA VAL A 44 -1.37 8.02 6.66
C VAL A 44 -2.42 7.55 5.65
N LYS A 45 -2.92 6.31 5.76
CA LYS A 45 -4.01 5.81 4.91
C LYS A 45 -5.29 6.62 5.05
N ALA A 46 -5.67 6.95 6.29
CA ALA A 46 -6.83 7.79 6.56
C ALA A 46 -6.66 9.20 5.96
N GLU A 47 -5.46 9.77 6.08
CA GLU A 47 -5.15 11.11 5.62
C GLU A 47 -5.05 11.21 4.09
N ALA A 48 -4.61 10.14 3.42
CA ALA A 48 -4.63 10.00 1.97
C ALA A 48 -6.05 9.81 1.41
N HIS A 49 -6.93 9.16 2.17
CA HIS A 49 -8.26 8.80 1.71
C HIS A 49 -9.08 10.04 1.31
N GLY A 50 -9.49 10.11 0.04
CA GLY A 50 -10.29 11.22 -0.48
C GLY A 50 -9.54 12.55 -0.65
N SER A 51 -8.22 12.58 -0.40
CA SER A 51 -7.43 13.79 -0.62
C SER A 51 -7.37 14.16 -2.10
N LYS A 52 -7.71 15.42 -2.41
CA LYS A 52 -7.58 16.00 -3.77
C LYS A 52 -6.29 16.78 -3.95
N SER A 53 -5.50 16.95 -2.89
CA SER A 53 -4.22 17.68 -2.95
C SER A 53 -3.10 16.73 -3.29
N TYR A 54 -2.57 16.82 -4.52
CA TYR A 54 -1.44 15.99 -4.92
C TYR A 54 -0.20 16.22 -4.05
N LYS A 55 0.04 17.45 -3.58
CA LYS A 55 1.16 17.80 -2.71
C LYS A 55 1.12 17.03 -1.38
N LYS A 56 -0.09 16.91 -0.82
CA LYS A 56 -0.32 16.15 0.41
C LYS A 56 -0.06 14.66 0.19
N ILE A 57 -0.48 14.12 -0.96
CA ILE A 57 -0.22 12.72 -1.29
C ILE A 57 1.27 12.48 -1.52
N VAL A 58 1.99 13.39 -2.17
CA VAL A 58 3.45 13.31 -2.32
C VAL A 58 4.16 13.27 -0.97
N ALA A 59 3.81 14.15 -0.02
CA ALA A 59 4.38 14.12 1.33
C ALA A 59 4.04 12.82 2.10
N ILE A 60 2.85 12.26 1.84
CA ILE A 60 2.46 10.94 2.37
C ILE A 60 3.34 9.83 1.81
N VAL A 61 3.75 9.91 0.54
CA VAL A 61 4.63 8.93 -0.08
C VAL A 61 5.99 8.93 0.59
N ASP A 62 6.54 10.09 0.93
CA ASP A 62 7.83 10.19 1.66
C ASP A 62 7.75 9.41 2.98
N VAL A 63 6.75 9.72 3.80
CA VAL A 63 6.52 9.03 5.08
C VAL A 63 6.33 7.52 4.85
N LEU A 64 5.56 7.14 3.83
CA LEU A 64 5.29 5.74 3.54
C LEU A 64 6.55 4.95 3.17
N ILE A 65 7.43 5.55 2.39
CA ILE A 65 8.69 4.91 1.95
C ILE A 65 9.67 4.87 3.11
N ASP A 66 9.75 5.90 3.94
CA ASP A 66 10.59 5.90 5.14
C ASP A 66 10.19 4.79 6.14
N LEU A 67 8.89 4.45 6.23
CA LEU A 67 8.42 3.31 7.02
C LEU A 67 8.97 1.95 6.52
N THR A 68 9.45 1.86 5.27
CA THR A 68 10.10 0.65 4.76
C THR A 68 11.56 0.52 5.22
N ALA A 69 12.23 1.63 5.49
CA ALA A 69 13.65 1.65 5.85
C ALA A 69 13.94 1.05 7.24
N GLU A 70 12.94 1.04 8.13
CA GLU A 70 13.09 0.48 9.48
C GLU A 70 13.09 -1.06 9.48
N ILE A 71 12.59 -1.71 8.43
CA ILE A 71 12.33 -3.16 8.43
C ILE A 71 13.47 -3.87 7.71
N LYS A 72 14.36 -4.50 8.47
CA LYS A 72 15.34 -5.42 7.93
C LYS A 72 14.65 -6.75 7.62
N TRP A 73 14.42 -7.03 6.35
CA TRP A 73 13.74 -8.25 5.91
C TRP A 73 14.42 -9.54 6.42
N SER A 74 15.76 -9.53 6.46
CA SER A 74 16.56 -10.63 7.02
C SER A 74 16.45 -10.65 8.55
N GLY A 75 15.69 -11.62 9.07
CA GLY A 75 15.44 -11.80 10.50
C GLY A 75 14.18 -11.13 11.03
N ALA A 76 13.34 -10.56 10.17
CA ALA A 76 12.04 -10.03 10.55
C ALA A 76 11.07 -11.13 11.01
N ASP A 77 10.34 -10.85 12.08
CA ASP A 77 9.21 -11.67 12.54
C ASP A 77 8.06 -11.59 11.52
N ASP A 78 7.12 -12.54 11.59
CA ASP A 78 6.00 -12.60 10.64
C ASP A 78 5.10 -11.35 10.68
N GLU A 79 4.99 -10.71 11.85
CA GLU A 79 4.28 -9.42 12.01
C GLU A 79 4.94 -8.28 11.22
N ASP A 80 6.27 -8.20 11.26
CA ASP A 80 7.02 -7.14 10.59
C ASP A 80 6.99 -7.33 9.07
N LYS A 81 7.03 -8.58 8.60
CA LYS A 81 6.83 -8.92 7.18
C LYS A 81 5.43 -8.55 6.70
N ALA A 82 4.40 -8.87 7.48
CA ALA A 82 3.02 -8.52 7.15
C ALA A 82 2.83 -6.99 7.11
N TYR A 83 3.42 -6.27 8.05
CA TYR A 83 3.43 -4.82 8.07
C TYR A 83 4.13 -4.23 6.83
N PHE A 84 5.31 -4.75 6.48
CA PHE A 84 6.04 -4.38 5.27
C PHE A 84 5.22 -4.57 3.99
N ASP A 85 4.57 -5.72 3.87
CA ASP A 85 3.67 -6.03 2.74
C ASP A 85 2.48 -5.07 2.69
N GLU A 86 1.97 -4.65 3.85
CA GLU A 86 0.89 -3.69 3.93
C GLU A 86 1.31 -2.28 3.48
N VAL A 87 2.53 -1.87 3.82
CA VAL A 87 3.16 -0.62 3.37
C VAL A 87 3.32 -0.62 1.86
N LEU A 88 3.94 -1.67 1.30
CA LEU A 88 4.14 -1.81 -0.14
C LEU A 88 2.82 -1.91 -0.90
N THR A 89 1.83 -2.64 -0.38
CA THR A 89 0.48 -2.71 -0.96
C THR A 89 -0.13 -1.31 -1.11
N PHE A 90 0.08 -0.44 -0.11
CA PHE A 90 -0.41 0.93 -0.18
C PHE A 90 0.39 1.78 -1.19
N ALA A 91 1.70 1.60 -1.29
CA ALA A 91 2.52 2.23 -2.33
C ALA A 91 2.05 1.82 -3.75
N PHE A 92 1.79 0.53 -3.97
CA PHE A 92 1.21 0.04 -5.22
C PHE A 92 -0.17 0.65 -5.52
N ALA A 93 -1.01 0.86 -4.51
CA ALA A 93 -2.27 1.57 -4.71
C ALA A 93 -2.05 2.99 -5.24
N LEU A 94 -1.01 3.70 -4.77
CA LEU A 94 -0.64 5.03 -5.23
C LEU A 94 0.01 5.06 -6.63
N LEU A 95 0.67 3.98 -7.07
CA LEU A 95 1.06 3.80 -8.48
C LEU A 95 -0.14 3.73 -9.43
N GLY A 96 -1.35 3.47 -8.94
CA GLY A 96 -2.59 3.55 -9.71
C GLY A 96 -3.39 4.86 -9.51
N HIS A 97 -2.82 5.86 -8.85
CA HIS A 97 -3.52 7.11 -8.52
C HIS A 97 -3.87 7.92 -9.78
N PRO A 98 -5.00 8.67 -9.85
CA PRO A 98 -5.35 9.47 -11.05
C PRO A 98 -4.33 10.56 -11.41
N PHE A 99 -3.66 11.15 -10.42
CA PHE A 99 -2.66 12.19 -10.65
C PHE A 99 -1.33 11.62 -11.17
N PRO A 100 -0.88 12.01 -12.38
CA PRO A 100 0.36 11.47 -12.96
C PRO A 100 1.61 11.80 -12.15
N LYS A 101 1.65 13.00 -11.57
CA LYS A 101 2.75 13.42 -10.68
C LYS A 101 2.89 12.52 -9.46
N VAL A 102 1.78 12.04 -8.90
CA VAL A 102 1.82 11.12 -7.75
C VAL A 102 2.40 9.78 -8.18
N ARG A 103 1.90 9.19 -9.27
CA ARG A 103 2.38 7.89 -9.74
C ARG A 103 3.88 7.89 -10.05
N LYS A 104 4.33 8.90 -10.79
CA LYS A 104 5.76 9.08 -11.10
C LYS A 104 6.59 9.20 -9.84
N TYR A 105 6.17 10.04 -8.90
CA TYR A 105 6.89 10.22 -7.65
C TYR A 105 6.98 8.93 -6.84
N VAL A 106 5.88 8.17 -6.74
CA VAL A 106 5.88 6.86 -6.06
C VAL A 106 6.85 5.89 -6.74
N ALA A 107 6.88 5.86 -8.08
CA ALA A 107 7.79 5.01 -8.82
C ALA A 107 9.26 5.40 -8.57
N GLU A 108 9.58 6.70 -8.58
CA GLU A 108 10.91 7.22 -8.26
C GLU A 108 11.33 6.87 -6.83
N GLN A 109 10.45 7.05 -5.84
CA GLN A 109 10.76 6.71 -4.46
C GLN A 109 10.87 5.20 -4.23
N LEU A 110 10.06 4.37 -4.90
CA LEU A 110 10.22 2.91 -4.87
C LEU A 110 11.55 2.47 -5.48
N TYR A 111 11.99 3.11 -6.56
CA TYR A 111 13.30 2.83 -7.13
C TYR A 111 14.42 3.13 -6.14
N VAL A 112 14.37 4.28 -5.47
CA VAL A 112 15.31 4.64 -4.40
C VAL A 112 15.27 3.62 -3.27
N ALA A 113 14.07 3.25 -2.79
CA ALA A 113 13.92 2.26 -1.72
C ALA A 113 14.50 0.89 -2.09
N ILE A 114 14.33 0.43 -3.33
CA ILE A 114 14.91 -0.82 -3.83
C ILE A 114 16.45 -0.76 -3.81
N LEU A 115 17.05 0.39 -4.15
CA LEU A 115 18.50 0.56 -4.15
C LEU A 115 19.09 0.65 -2.74
N GLU A 116 18.37 1.30 -1.81
CA GLU A 116 18.87 1.62 -0.48
C GLU A 116 18.60 0.52 0.56
N ASN A 117 17.48 -0.19 0.43
CA ASN A 117 17.01 -1.14 1.43
C ASN A 117 17.04 -2.59 0.90
N GLU A 118 17.87 -3.41 1.54
CA GLU A 118 17.90 -4.84 1.29
C GLU A 118 16.57 -5.50 1.70
N GLY A 119 16.02 -6.33 0.80
CA GLY A 119 14.78 -7.08 1.06
C GLY A 119 13.48 -6.38 0.66
N VAL A 120 13.54 -5.19 0.07
CA VAL A 120 12.37 -4.58 -0.61
C VAL A 120 11.88 -5.46 -1.75
N VAL A 121 12.81 -6.06 -2.50
CA VAL A 121 12.52 -7.17 -3.41
C VAL A 121 12.83 -8.46 -2.66
N LYS A 122 11.82 -9.29 -2.40
CA LYS A 122 11.95 -10.52 -1.61
C LYS A 122 12.83 -11.60 -2.27
N ASP A 123 13.00 -11.51 -3.58
CA ASP A 123 13.76 -12.43 -4.42
C ASP A 123 14.78 -11.66 -5.26
N ASP A 124 16.05 -11.76 -4.88
CA ASP A 124 17.16 -11.04 -5.52
C ASP A 124 17.25 -11.28 -7.03
N SER A 125 16.81 -12.46 -7.52
CA SER A 125 16.82 -12.76 -8.96
C SER A 125 15.86 -11.90 -9.77
N LYS A 126 14.87 -11.28 -9.10
CA LYS A 126 13.86 -10.40 -9.70
C LYS A 126 14.22 -8.92 -9.59
N TYR A 127 15.31 -8.59 -8.90
CA TYR A 127 15.74 -7.22 -8.65
C TYR A 127 15.87 -6.38 -9.93
N ASP A 128 16.64 -6.88 -10.92
CA ASP A 128 16.88 -6.18 -12.17
C ASP A 128 15.58 -5.96 -12.97
N ASN A 129 14.69 -6.96 -12.95
CA ASN A 129 13.40 -6.88 -13.62
C ASN A 129 12.48 -5.85 -12.95
N ALA A 130 12.47 -5.80 -11.61
CA ALA A 130 11.69 -4.80 -10.87
C ALA A 130 12.18 -3.38 -11.20
N CYS A 131 13.50 -3.17 -11.24
CA CYS A 131 14.11 -1.91 -11.65
C CYS A 131 13.74 -1.54 -13.10
N SER A 132 13.84 -2.48 -14.04
CA SER A 132 13.45 -2.27 -15.44
C SER A 132 11.98 -1.86 -15.58
N VAL A 133 11.06 -2.55 -14.90
CA VAL A 133 9.63 -2.18 -14.92
C VAL A 133 9.41 -0.76 -14.41
N ILE A 134 10.08 -0.35 -13.33
CA ILE A 134 9.95 1.01 -12.79
C ILE A 134 10.47 2.05 -13.80
N LEU A 135 11.65 1.84 -14.37
CA LEU A 135 12.32 2.81 -15.24
C LEU A 135 11.71 2.92 -16.64
N GLU A 136 11.23 1.81 -17.20
CA GLU A 136 10.68 1.77 -18.57
C GLU A 136 9.21 2.17 -18.64
N THR A 137 8.49 2.14 -17.52
CA THR A 137 7.07 2.47 -17.50
C THR A 137 6.86 3.98 -17.42
N ALA A 138 6.07 4.53 -18.33
CA ALA A 138 5.69 5.95 -18.32
C ALA A 138 4.60 6.25 -17.26
N TRP A 139 5.01 6.34 -15.99
CA TRP A 139 4.09 6.55 -14.85
C TRP A 139 3.36 7.90 -14.87
N ASP A 140 3.90 8.91 -15.57
CA ASP A 140 3.33 10.25 -15.74
C ASP A 140 2.39 10.42 -16.95
N GLY A 141 2.08 9.35 -17.68
CA GLY A 141 1.07 9.40 -18.77
C GLY A 141 -0.35 9.60 -18.24
N GLU A 142 -1.18 10.45 -18.84
CA GLU A 142 -2.56 10.69 -18.37
C GLU A 142 -3.44 9.42 -18.50
N LEU A 143 -4.11 9.00 -17.41
CA LEU A 143 -4.99 7.82 -17.45
C LEU A 143 -6.37 8.13 -18.06
N GLU A 144 -6.73 9.41 -18.16
CA GLU A 144 -8.06 9.85 -18.60
C GLU A 144 -8.21 9.90 -20.13
N GLN A 145 -7.10 9.83 -20.89
CA GLN A 145 -7.13 10.02 -22.33
C GLN A 145 -7.58 8.75 -23.07
N THR A 146 -7.14 7.56 -22.64
CA THR A 146 -7.58 6.28 -23.22
C THR A 146 -7.64 5.16 -22.18
N GLU A 147 -8.64 4.27 -22.30
CA GLU A 147 -8.73 3.07 -21.44
C GLU A 147 -7.49 2.17 -21.53
N GLU A 148 -6.80 2.23 -22.67
CA GLU A 148 -5.59 1.47 -22.96
C GLU A 148 -4.42 1.88 -22.05
N GLN A 149 -4.25 3.19 -21.82
CA GLN A 149 -3.19 3.71 -20.94
C GLN A 149 -3.45 3.35 -19.48
N GLU A 150 -4.70 3.43 -19.03
CA GLU A 150 -5.09 2.99 -17.68
C GLU A 150 -4.79 1.50 -17.47
N VAL A 151 -5.09 0.68 -18.47
CA VAL A 151 -4.78 -0.76 -18.44
C VAL A 151 -3.27 -0.99 -18.42
N ALA A 152 -2.50 -0.33 -19.28
CA ALA A 152 -1.05 -0.50 -19.34
C ALA A 152 -0.37 -0.21 -18.00
N VAL A 153 -0.70 0.91 -17.35
CA VAL A 153 -0.13 1.28 -16.04
C VAL A 153 -0.52 0.27 -14.95
N ARG A 154 -1.77 -0.21 -14.95
CA ARG A 154 -2.21 -1.24 -13.99
C ARG A 154 -1.53 -2.58 -14.20
N VAL A 155 -1.31 -2.99 -15.45
CA VAL A 155 -0.59 -4.23 -15.78
C VAL A 155 0.83 -4.14 -15.27
N ARG A 156 1.56 -3.05 -15.58
CA ARG A 156 2.93 -2.83 -15.10
C ARG A 156 3.01 -2.76 -13.57
N ARG A 157 2.05 -2.13 -12.91
CA ARG A 157 1.95 -2.14 -11.43
C ARG A 157 1.78 -3.55 -10.88
N ASN A 158 0.89 -4.36 -11.46
CA ASN A 158 0.65 -5.72 -10.99
C ASN A 158 1.90 -6.59 -11.19
N GLU A 159 2.55 -6.47 -12.34
CA GLU A 159 3.83 -7.12 -12.64
C GLU A 159 4.90 -6.73 -11.61
N LEU A 160 5.04 -5.44 -11.30
CA LEU A 160 5.97 -4.97 -10.29
C LEU A 160 5.66 -5.54 -8.90
N ALA A 161 4.37 -5.62 -8.52
CA ALA A 161 3.96 -6.23 -7.26
C ALA A 161 4.32 -7.72 -7.21
N ASP A 162 4.13 -8.46 -8.31
CA ASP A 162 4.50 -9.87 -8.42
C ASP A 162 6.03 -10.07 -8.34
N LEU A 163 6.80 -9.14 -8.91
CA LEU A 163 8.26 -9.13 -8.83
C LEU A 163 8.76 -8.87 -7.41
N MET A 164 8.11 -7.94 -6.69
CA MET A 164 8.41 -7.61 -5.29
C MET A 164 7.80 -8.61 -4.29
N GLY A 165 7.05 -9.61 -4.77
CA GLY A 165 6.43 -10.63 -3.92
C GLY A 165 5.28 -10.12 -3.04
N VAL A 166 4.57 -9.08 -3.49
CA VAL A 166 3.43 -8.46 -2.80
C VAL A 166 2.12 -8.92 -3.43
N GLU A 167 1.29 -9.58 -2.61
CA GLU A 167 0.00 -10.11 -3.07
C GLU A 167 -1.09 -9.04 -3.10
N LEU A 168 -1.30 -8.41 -4.26
CA LEU A 168 -2.45 -7.53 -4.46
C LEU A 168 -3.76 -8.33 -4.59
N SER A 169 -4.80 -7.90 -3.86
CA SER A 169 -6.15 -8.51 -3.95
C SER A 169 -6.72 -8.50 -5.38
N GLU A 170 -7.56 -9.47 -5.71
CA GLU A 170 -8.24 -9.53 -7.02
C GLU A 170 -8.99 -8.25 -7.36
N LYS A 171 -9.64 -7.62 -6.36
CA LYS A 171 -10.33 -6.33 -6.53
C LYS A 171 -9.38 -5.20 -6.89
N ALA A 172 -8.16 -5.21 -6.35
CA ALA A 172 -7.13 -4.23 -6.68
C ALA A 172 -6.53 -4.48 -8.07
N ARG A 173 -6.42 -5.75 -8.49
CA ARG A 173 -5.95 -6.15 -9.83
C ARG A 173 -7.01 -5.95 -10.91
N ALA A 174 -8.29 -6.09 -10.57
CA ALA A 174 -9.41 -5.95 -11.48
C ALA A 174 -9.63 -4.49 -11.92
N LYS A 175 -10.15 -4.30 -13.15
CA LYS A 175 -10.69 -3.01 -13.58
C LYS A 175 -11.81 -2.60 -12.62
N LYS A 176 -11.74 -1.40 -12.03
CA LYS A 176 -12.96 -0.70 -11.65
C LYS A 176 -13.69 -0.39 -12.95
N VAL A 177 -14.66 -1.22 -13.32
CA VAL A 177 -15.67 -0.83 -14.30
C VAL A 177 -16.43 0.32 -13.65
N VAL A 178 -16.01 1.54 -13.94
CA VAL A 178 -16.80 2.73 -13.62
C VAL A 178 -18.15 2.50 -14.30
N LYS A 179 -19.24 2.41 -13.51
CA LYS A 179 -20.60 2.55 -14.05
C LYS A 179 -20.69 3.95 -14.66
N LYS A 180 -20.29 4.07 -15.92
CA LYS A 180 -20.43 5.28 -16.71
C LYS A 180 -21.93 5.42 -16.97
N GLY A 181 -22.55 6.41 -16.33
CA GLY A 181 -23.88 6.85 -16.72
C GLY A 181 -23.86 7.20 -18.22
N LYS A 182 -24.84 6.67 -18.95
CA LYS A 182 -25.17 6.92 -20.37
C LYS A 182 -24.15 7.78 -21.11
N GLU A 183 -23.26 7.14 -21.86
CA GLU A 183 -22.54 7.79 -22.95
C GLU A 183 -23.54 8.40 -23.93
N LYS A 184 -23.43 9.72 -24.16
CA LYS A 184 -23.90 10.31 -25.41
C LYS A 184 -22.96 9.82 -26.50
N GLU A 185 -23.50 9.15 -27.51
CA GLU A 185 -22.80 8.84 -28.77
C GLU A 185 -22.04 10.10 -29.24
N LYS A 186 -20.72 9.99 -29.37
CA LYS A 186 -19.95 10.96 -30.16
C LYS A 186 -20.38 10.75 -31.61
N LYS A 187 -21.04 11.76 -32.19
CA LYS A 187 -21.25 11.83 -33.65
C LYS A 187 -19.88 11.84 -34.31
N ASP A 188 -19.64 10.85 -35.17
CA ASP A 188 -18.48 10.80 -36.04
C ASP A 188 -18.59 11.92 -37.08
N GLU A 189 -17.75 12.96 -36.94
CA GLU A 189 -17.72 14.11 -37.85
C GLU A 189 -17.26 13.72 -39.27
N LEU A 190 -16.60 12.56 -39.44
CA LEU A 190 -16.16 12.05 -40.74
C LEU A 190 -17.29 11.40 -41.55
N ALA A 191 -18.38 11.00 -40.90
CA ALA A 191 -19.55 10.43 -41.58
C ALA A 191 -20.19 11.43 -42.56
N SER A 192 -20.16 12.73 -42.23
CA SER A 192 -20.70 13.79 -43.09
C SER A 192 -19.85 14.00 -44.36
N TYR A 193 -18.53 13.80 -44.27
CA TYR A 193 -17.63 13.91 -45.42
C TYR A 193 -17.79 12.73 -46.38
N MET A 194 -17.98 11.52 -45.86
CA MET A 194 -18.26 10.33 -46.66
C MET A 194 -19.57 10.44 -47.46
N SER A 195 -20.58 11.10 -46.89
CA SER A 195 -21.83 11.36 -47.61
C SER A 195 -21.63 12.36 -48.76
N LEU A 196 -20.88 13.44 -48.50
CA LEU A 196 -20.64 14.50 -49.49
C LEU A 196 -19.83 13.99 -50.70
N VAL A 197 -18.82 13.15 -50.47
CA VAL A 197 -18.00 12.56 -51.54
C VAL A 197 -18.80 11.59 -52.40
N LYS A 198 -19.74 10.85 -51.81
CA LYS A 198 -20.64 9.95 -52.55
C LYS A 198 -21.68 10.70 -53.36
N GLU A 199 -22.13 11.86 -52.89
CA GLU A 199 -23.13 12.67 -53.58
C GLU A 199 -22.52 13.50 -54.74
N ALA A 200 -21.29 13.98 -54.60
CA ALA A 200 -20.56 14.71 -55.65
C ALA A 200 -19.97 13.80 -56.75
N GLY A 201 -20.07 12.48 -56.61
CA GLY A 201 -19.54 11.49 -57.55
C GLY A 201 -20.55 10.93 -58.56
N ARG A 202 -21.68 11.62 -58.81
CA ARG A 202 -22.64 11.30 -59.87
C ARG A 202 -22.65 12.35 -60.97
#